data_AF-A0A433PJI4-F1
#
_entry.id   AF-A0A433PJI4-F1
#
_cell.length_a   1.000
_cell.length_b   1.000
_cell.length_c   1.000
_cell.angle_alpha   90.00
_cell.angle_beta   90.00
_cell.angle_gamma   90.00
#
_symmetry.space_group_name_H-M   'P 1'
#
loop_
_entity.id
_entity.type
_entity.pdbx_description
1 polymer ?
#
loop_
_entity_poly.entity_id
_entity_poly.type
_entity_poly.pdbx_seq_one_letter_code
_entity_poly.pdbx_strand_id
1 'polypeptide(L)'
;MASSSNLQTHPTPAVTTPSSASSAANSPAPRLAPHDDEPDRLALEKSLNELTHSLLELGIMVHDFQPGTHVIDKINQVTNHYMTIDKIKDNISSLYVPEEVVKYVEEARNPDIFTQSFVERAAAENQFTNGKIQAIKCQPARQWCDAWRRGASAAFVRQRHIQLRVAGQLGVDGGVTTRGD
;
A
#
# COMPACT_ATOMS: atom_id res chain seq x y z
N MET A 1 22.68 -6.29 43.37
CA MET A 1 21.93 -7.52 43.05
C MET A 1 20.47 -7.14 42.86
N ALA A 2 19.93 -7.50 41.70
CA ALA A 2 18.52 -7.45 41.26
C ALA A 2 17.76 -6.11 41.35
N SER A 3 17.70 -5.40 40.22
CA SER A 3 16.65 -4.44 39.89
C SER A 3 15.33 -5.19 39.65
N SER A 4 14.26 -4.77 40.32
CA SER A 4 12.89 -5.23 40.03
C SER A 4 12.13 -4.11 39.32
N SER A 5 11.96 -4.25 38.00
CA SER A 5 11.06 -3.40 37.21
C SER A 5 9.76 -4.17 36.98
N ASN A 6 8.71 -3.72 37.66
CA ASN A 6 7.36 -4.26 37.59
C ASN A 6 6.66 -3.66 36.36
N LEU A 7 6.40 -4.47 35.32
CA LEU A 7 5.61 -4.06 34.16
C LEU A 7 4.12 -4.27 34.47
N GLN A 8 3.41 -3.15 34.64
CA GLN A 8 1.96 -3.09 34.70
C GLN A 8 1.35 -3.57 33.37
N THR A 9 0.63 -4.68 33.40
CA THR A 9 -0.16 -5.21 32.28
C THR A 9 -1.48 -4.44 32.14
N HIS A 10 -1.71 -3.78 31.00
CA HIS A 10 -3.04 -3.33 30.58
C HIS A 10 -3.70 -4.39 29.67
N PRO A 11 -5.04 -4.53 29.72
CA PRO A 11 -5.76 -5.64 29.08
C PRO A 11 -5.88 -5.49 27.56
N THR A 12 -5.72 -6.65 26.91
CA THR A 12 -5.96 -6.96 25.50
C THR A 12 -7.39 -6.61 25.06
N PRO A 13 -7.63 -5.92 23.93
CA PRO A 13 -8.89 -6.03 23.22
C PRO A 13 -8.88 -7.30 22.35
N ALA A 14 -9.98 -8.03 22.43
CA ALA A 14 -10.19 -9.38 21.93
C ALA A 14 -9.90 -9.54 20.42
N VAL A 15 -9.14 -10.59 20.11
CA VAL A 15 -9.08 -11.20 18.77
C VAL A 15 -10.40 -11.92 18.54
N THR A 16 -11.20 -11.43 17.59
CA THR A 16 -12.30 -12.19 17.00
C THR A 16 -12.01 -12.38 15.51
N THR A 17 -11.77 -13.62 15.10
CA THR A 17 -11.88 -14.11 13.71
C THR A 17 -12.51 -15.51 13.77
N PRO A 18 -13.11 -16.06 12.69
CA PRO A 18 -13.22 -15.55 11.31
C PRO A 18 -14.63 -15.71 10.68
N SER A 19 -14.95 -14.94 9.62
CA SER A 19 -15.93 -15.39 8.63
C SER A 19 -15.67 -14.77 7.26
N SER A 20 -15.66 -15.66 6.25
CA SER A 20 -15.97 -15.42 4.84
C SER A 20 -14.99 -14.59 4.01
N ALA A 21 -14.30 -15.31 3.12
CA ALA A 21 -13.68 -14.81 1.91
C ALA A 21 -14.74 -14.17 0.99
N SER A 22 -14.99 -12.87 1.15
CA SER A 22 -15.72 -11.98 0.21
C SER A 22 -15.68 -10.54 0.73
N SER A 23 -14.50 -9.97 0.97
CA SER A 23 -14.39 -8.56 1.41
C SER A 23 -13.03 -7.95 1.03
N ALA A 24 -12.54 -8.24 -0.18
CA ALA A 24 -11.49 -7.40 -0.76
C ALA A 24 -12.05 -6.07 -1.32
N ALA A 25 -13.38 -5.90 -1.32
CA ALA A 25 -14.08 -4.73 -1.86
C ALA A 25 -14.53 -3.71 -0.79
N ASN A 26 -14.30 -3.95 0.51
CA ASN A 26 -14.84 -3.13 1.60
C ASN A 26 -13.76 -2.43 2.45
N SER A 27 -12.60 -2.11 1.87
CA SER A 27 -11.91 -0.92 2.36
C SER A 27 -12.69 0.26 1.79
N PRO A 28 -13.30 1.15 2.61
CA PRO A 28 -13.77 2.41 2.06
C PRO A 28 -12.55 3.03 1.39
N ALA A 29 -12.65 3.30 0.08
CA ALA A 29 -11.67 4.13 -0.60
C ALA A 29 -11.38 5.32 0.33
N PRO A 30 -10.11 5.71 0.55
CA PRO A 30 -9.83 6.90 1.34
C PRO A 30 -10.73 7.98 0.81
N ARG A 31 -11.72 8.38 1.62
CA ARG A 31 -12.62 9.46 1.25
C ARG A 31 -11.67 10.64 1.09
N LEU A 32 -11.40 11.02 -0.16
CA LEU A 32 -10.69 12.25 -0.48
C LEU A 32 -11.34 13.29 0.43
N ALA A 33 -10.59 13.76 1.43
CA ALA A 33 -11.10 14.79 2.31
C ALA A 33 -11.58 15.92 1.40
N PRO A 34 -12.74 16.52 1.65
CA PRO A 34 -13.13 17.73 0.94
C PRO A 34 -11.94 18.70 1.05
N HIS A 35 -11.29 18.98 -0.06
CA HIS A 35 -10.29 20.03 -0.12
C HIS A 35 -11.08 21.33 -0.08
N ASP A 36 -11.36 21.82 1.13
CA ASP A 36 -12.09 23.08 1.33
C ASP A 36 -11.32 24.29 0.71
N ASP A 37 -10.05 24.08 0.33
CA ASP A 37 -9.14 25.08 -0.24
C ASP A 37 -9.09 25.09 -1.79
N GLU A 38 -9.92 24.30 -2.48
CA GLU A 38 -10.04 24.30 -3.95
C GLU A 38 -10.19 25.71 -4.58
N PRO A 39 -11.08 26.60 -4.11
CA PRO A 39 -11.25 27.93 -4.72
C PRO A 39 -9.99 28.81 -4.55
N ASP A 40 -9.33 28.74 -3.40
CA ASP A 40 -8.13 29.51 -3.11
C ASP A 40 -6.94 28.99 -3.93
N ARG A 41 -6.82 27.67 -4.10
CA ARG A 41 -5.82 27.06 -4.99
C ARG A 41 -6.00 27.53 -6.44
N LEU A 42 -7.23 27.55 -6.94
CA LEU A 42 -7.52 28.03 -8.31
C LEU A 42 -7.22 29.54 -8.45
N ALA A 43 -7.52 30.34 -7.42
CA ALA A 43 -7.18 31.77 -7.40
C ALA A 43 -5.66 32.01 -7.41
N LEU A 44 -4.90 31.18 -6.70
CA LEU A 44 -3.43 31.20 -6.72
C LEU A 44 -2.90 30.83 -8.10
N GLU A 45 -3.38 29.75 -8.71
CA GLU A 45 -2.98 29.31 -10.04
C GLU A 45 -3.23 30.38 -11.10
N LYS A 46 -4.41 31.02 -11.05
CA LYS A 46 -4.75 32.13 -11.94
C LYS A 46 -3.78 33.31 -11.77
N SER A 47 -3.53 33.71 -10.52
CA SER A 47 -2.61 34.82 -10.20
C SER A 47 -1.17 34.52 -10.66
N LEU A 48 -0.73 33.27 -10.57
CA LEU A 48 0.60 32.81 -11.00
C LEU A 48 0.74 32.81 -12.54
N ASN A 49 -0.33 32.44 -13.25
CA ASN A 49 -0.41 32.57 -14.71
C ASN A 49 -0.38 34.03 -15.16
N GLU A 50 -1.14 34.91 -14.50
CA GLU A 50 -1.16 36.35 -14.78
C GLU A 50 0.21 37.01 -14.54
N LEU A 51 0.92 36.60 -13.47
CA LEU A 51 2.30 37.03 -13.22
C LEU A 51 3.24 36.58 -14.34
N THR A 52 3.17 35.31 -14.74
CA THR A 52 4.01 34.76 -15.82
C THR A 52 3.79 35.53 -17.13
N HIS A 53 2.53 35.82 -17.46
CA HIS A 53 2.18 36.61 -18.63
C HIS A 53 2.73 38.04 -18.54
N SER A 54 2.58 38.69 -17.38
CA SER A 54 3.09 40.05 -17.15
C SER A 54 4.62 40.13 -17.25
N LEU A 55 5.35 39.11 -16.80
CA LEU A 55 6.80 39.01 -16.92
C LEU A 55 7.23 38.83 -18.39
N LEU A 56 6.50 38.03 -19.16
CA LEU A 56 6.75 37.85 -20.59
C LEU A 56 6.54 39.17 -21.36
N GLU A 57 5.41 39.84 -21.13
CA GLU A 57 5.10 41.14 -21.74
C GLU A 57 6.15 42.20 -21.38
N LEU A 58 6.59 42.23 -20.12
CA LEU A 58 7.66 43.11 -19.67
C LEU A 58 8.96 42.83 -20.43
N GLY A 59 9.33 41.56 -20.60
CA GLY A 59 10.51 41.17 -21.38
C GLY A 59 10.45 41.67 -22.83
N ILE A 60 9.29 41.56 -23.48
CA ILE A 60 9.07 42.06 -24.85
C ILE A 60 9.18 43.58 -24.89
N MET A 61 8.54 44.30 -23.97
CA MET A 61 8.59 45.77 -23.94
C MET A 61 9.99 46.33 -23.65
N VAL A 62 10.79 45.64 -22.83
CA VAL A 62 12.18 46.02 -22.57
C VAL A 62 13.06 45.74 -23.79
N HIS A 63 12.82 44.65 -24.50
CA HIS A 63 13.55 44.33 -25.74
C HIS A 63 13.27 45.37 -26.85
N ASP A 64 11.99 45.72 -27.05
CA ASP A 64 11.54 46.68 -28.08
C ASP A 64 11.28 48.07 -27.49
N PHE A 65 12.23 48.59 -26.71
CA PHE A 65 12.04 49.85 -26.00
C PHE A 65 11.90 51.04 -26.97
N GLN A 66 10.77 51.74 -26.86
CA GLN A 66 10.48 52.99 -27.57
C GLN A 66 10.20 54.13 -26.58
N PRO A 67 10.61 55.37 -26.85
CA PRO A 67 10.28 56.51 -25.98
C PRO A 67 8.76 56.71 -25.94
N GLY A 68 8.17 56.54 -24.75
CA GLY A 68 6.72 56.52 -24.52
C GLY A 68 6.16 55.16 -24.09
N THR A 69 7.00 54.11 -24.02
CA THR A 69 6.59 52.82 -23.48
C THR A 69 6.38 52.87 -21.96
N HIS A 70 5.24 52.34 -21.51
CA HIS A 70 4.80 52.30 -20.11
C HIS A 70 5.46 51.16 -19.31
N VAL A 71 6.77 50.97 -19.48
CA VAL A 71 7.53 49.88 -18.83
C VAL A 71 7.44 49.97 -17.31
N ILE A 72 7.50 51.19 -16.76
CA ILE A 72 7.40 51.44 -15.31
C ILE A 72 6.03 50.99 -14.77
N ASP A 73 4.95 51.25 -15.51
CA ASP A 73 3.60 50.84 -15.11
C ASP A 73 3.49 49.31 -15.07
N LYS A 74 4.12 48.61 -16.02
CA LYS A 74 4.17 47.14 -16.03
C LYS A 74 5.00 46.57 -14.87
N ILE A 75 6.10 47.20 -14.48
CA ILE A 75 6.88 46.79 -13.29
C ILE A 75 6.04 46.91 -12.02
N ASN A 76 5.28 47.99 -11.88
CA ASN A 76 4.35 48.16 -10.77
C ASN A 76 3.26 47.08 -10.78
N GLN A 77 2.75 46.72 -11.97
CA GLN A 77 1.80 45.61 -12.12
C GLN A 77 2.40 44.27 -11.64
N VAL A 78 3.63 43.94 -12.06
CA VAL A 78 4.34 42.72 -11.59
C VAL A 78 4.48 42.71 -10.07
N THR A 79 4.80 43.86 -9.47
CA THR A 79 4.92 44.01 -8.01
C THR A 79 3.57 43.76 -7.31
N ASN A 80 2.48 44.28 -7.87
CA ASN A 80 1.13 44.05 -7.36
C ASN A 80 0.73 42.57 -7.45
N HIS A 81 1.14 41.86 -8.50
CA HIS A 81 0.91 40.41 -8.61
C HIS A 81 1.64 39.64 -7.51
N TYR A 82 2.90 39.97 -7.20
CA TYR A 82 3.62 39.37 -6.07
C TYR A 82 2.91 39.62 -4.72
N MET A 83 2.45 40.85 -4.47
CA MET A 83 1.70 41.17 -3.25
C MET A 83 0.38 40.39 -3.15
N THR A 84 -0.25 40.08 -4.28
CA THR A 84 -1.50 39.33 -4.33
C THR A 84 -1.25 37.84 -4.03
N ILE A 85 -0.20 37.27 -4.62
CA ILE A 85 0.21 35.88 -4.37
C ILE A 85 0.57 35.66 -2.90
N ASP A 86 1.30 36.60 -2.29
CA ASP A 86 1.70 36.52 -0.88
C ASP A 86 0.49 36.48 0.07
N LYS A 87 -0.59 37.22 -0.24
CA LYS A 87 -1.84 37.18 0.53
C LYS A 87 -2.62 35.88 0.38
N ILE A 88 -2.60 35.28 -0.81
CA ILE A 88 -3.36 34.05 -1.09
C ILE A 88 -2.65 32.84 -0.46
N LYS A 89 -1.32 32.86 -0.38
CA LYS A 89 -0.51 31.80 0.23
C LYS A 89 -1.00 31.41 1.63
N ASP A 90 -1.33 32.38 2.47
CA ASP A 90 -1.75 32.12 3.85
C ASP A 90 -3.07 31.34 3.93
N ASN A 91 -3.94 31.46 2.93
CA ASN A 91 -5.23 30.74 2.88
C ASN A 91 -5.06 29.27 2.49
N ILE A 92 -3.93 28.86 1.90
CA ILE A 92 -3.69 27.49 1.39
C ILE A 92 -2.82 26.66 2.37
N SER A 93 -2.69 27.12 3.61
CA SER A 93 -1.79 26.55 4.63
C SER A 93 -2.08 25.07 5.00
N SER A 94 -3.24 24.54 4.63
CA SER A 94 -3.61 23.12 4.81
C SER A 94 -2.84 22.16 3.88
N LEU A 95 -2.24 22.68 2.81
CA LEU A 95 -1.64 21.88 1.75
C LEU A 95 -0.17 21.56 2.07
N TYR A 96 0.09 20.31 2.44
CA TYR A 96 1.44 19.81 2.70
C TYR A 96 2.08 19.28 1.41
N VAL A 97 3.26 19.81 1.06
CA VAL A 97 4.06 19.34 -0.08
C VAL A 97 5.31 18.63 0.43
N PRO A 98 5.52 17.34 0.10
CA PRO A 98 6.77 16.63 0.42
C PRO A 98 7.99 17.26 -0.25
N GLU A 99 9.12 17.32 0.47
CA GLU A 99 10.38 17.87 -0.05
C GLU A 99 10.86 17.14 -1.31
N GLU A 100 10.62 15.83 -1.40
CA GLU A 100 10.98 15.04 -2.57
C GLU A 100 10.26 15.52 -3.83
N VAL A 101 9.01 15.97 -3.72
CA VAL A 101 8.25 16.50 -4.86
C VAL A 101 8.86 17.83 -5.32
N VAL A 102 9.29 18.67 -4.38
CA VAL A 102 9.97 19.94 -4.69
C VAL A 102 11.26 19.67 -5.47
N LYS A 103 12.05 18.68 -5.05
CA LYS A 103 13.27 18.27 -5.76
C LYS A 103 13.00 17.82 -7.20
N TYR A 104 11.89 17.12 -7.46
CA TYR A 104 11.52 16.76 -8.83
C TYR A 104 11.26 17.98 -9.71
N VAL A 105 10.62 19.02 -9.16
CA VAL A 105 10.40 20.29 -9.87
C VAL A 105 11.72 21.01 -10.15
N GLU A 106 12.64 21.05 -9.18
CA GLU A 106 13.98 21.63 -9.35
C GLU A 106 14.81 20.92 -10.43
N GLU A 107 14.69 19.59 -10.52
CA GLU A 107 15.32 18.76 -11.56
C GLU A 107 14.60 18.81 -12.92
N ALA A 108 13.56 19.63 -13.07
CA ALA A 108 12.69 19.70 -14.25
C ALA A 108 12.06 18.35 -14.64
N ARG A 109 11.77 17.50 -13.65
CA ARG A 109 11.08 16.21 -13.81
C ARG A 109 9.60 16.36 -13.47
N ASN A 110 8.76 15.53 -14.09
CA ASN A 110 7.34 15.50 -13.75
C ASN A 110 7.15 14.99 -12.30
N PRO A 111 6.57 15.81 -11.39
CA PRO A 111 6.28 15.39 -10.01
C PRO A 111 5.32 14.20 -9.91
N ASP A 112 4.48 13.93 -10.92
CA ASP A 112 3.56 12.78 -10.92
C ASP A 112 4.29 11.44 -10.84
N ILE A 113 5.54 11.39 -11.32
CA ILE A 113 6.38 10.19 -11.26
C ILE A 113 6.67 9.80 -9.81
N PHE A 114 6.82 10.78 -8.92
CA PHE A 114 6.99 10.53 -7.48
C PHE A 114 5.72 9.88 -6.92
N THR A 115 4.56 10.46 -7.19
CA THR A 115 3.26 9.95 -6.74
C THR A 115 3.01 8.54 -7.27
N GLN A 116 3.29 8.29 -8.54
CA GLN A 116 3.20 6.96 -9.14
C GLN A 116 4.10 5.96 -8.40
N SER A 117 5.39 6.28 -8.26
CA SER A 117 6.37 5.40 -7.60
C SER A 117 5.99 5.13 -6.14
N PHE A 118 5.41 6.12 -5.46
CA PHE A 118 4.94 6.01 -4.09
C PHE A 118 3.75 5.06 -3.98
N VAL A 119 2.74 5.22 -4.85
CA VAL A 119 1.56 4.33 -4.90
C VAL A 119 1.96 2.90 -5.25
N GLU A 120 2.85 2.71 -6.22
CA GLU A 120 3.37 1.40 -6.60
C GLU A 120 4.11 0.71 -5.45
N ARG A 121 4.97 1.44 -4.74
CA ARG A 121 5.69 0.93 -3.57
C ARG A 121 4.72 0.57 -2.43
N ALA A 122 3.76 1.44 -2.14
CA ALA A 122 2.75 1.20 -1.12
C ALA A 122 1.90 -0.04 -1.45
N ALA A 123 1.50 -0.22 -2.71
CA ALA A 123 0.78 -1.40 -3.17
C ALA A 123 1.62 -2.68 -3.04
N ALA A 124 2.89 -2.65 -3.48
CA ALA A 124 3.80 -3.77 -3.36
C ALA A 124 4.05 -4.16 -1.89
N GLU A 125 4.27 -3.18 -1.01
CA GLU A 125 4.48 -3.40 0.41
C GLU A 125 3.23 -3.94 1.11
N ASN A 126 2.04 -3.46 0.73
CA ASN A 126 0.77 -3.99 1.21
C ASN A 126 0.58 -5.45 0.80
N GLN A 127 0.81 -5.79 -0.48
CA GLN A 127 0.75 -7.18 -0.96
C GLN A 127 1.77 -8.08 -0.26
N PHE A 128 3.00 -7.62 -0.11
CA PHE A 128 4.06 -8.35 0.57
C PHE A 128 3.73 -8.62 2.04
N THR A 129 3.23 -7.60 2.75
CA THR A 129 2.80 -7.72 4.15
C THR A 129 1.63 -8.66 4.29
N ASN A 130 0.63 -8.58 3.41
CA ASN A 130 -0.49 -9.53 3.38
C ASN A 130 -0.01 -10.97 3.11
N GLY A 131 0.97 -11.15 2.23
CA GLY A 131 1.60 -12.45 1.97
C GLY A 131 2.27 -13.02 3.23
N LYS A 132 3.01 -12.20 3.98
CA LYS A 132 3.60 -12.60 5.27
C LYS A 132 2.52 -13.01 6.29
N ILE A 133 1.46 -12.23 6.42
CA ILE A 133 0.35 -12.52 7.34
C ILE A 133 -0.32 -13.84 6.96
N GLN A 134 -0.58 -14.08 5.67
CA GLN A 134 -1.16 -15.34 5.18
C GLN A 134 -0.24 -16.53 5.44
N ALA A 135 1.06 -16.38 5.22
CA ALA A 135 2.02 -17.43 5.50
C ALA A 135 2.00 -17.82 6.99
N ILE A 136 2.02 -16.84 7.90
CA ILE A 136 1.96 -17.08 9.35
C ILE A 136 0.64 -17.74 9.73
N LYS A 137 -0.50 -17.30 9.17
CA LYS A 137 -1.82 -17.88 9.46
C LYS A 137 -1.99 -19.30 8.93
N CYS A 138 -1.47 -19.60 7.75
CA CYS A 138 -1.63 -20.90 7.09
C CYS A 138 -0.62 -21.95 7.58
N GLN A 139 0.53 -21.52 8.12
CA GLN A 139 1.56 -22.44 8.61
C GLN A 139 1.06 -23.43 9.67
N PRO A 140 0.33 -23.02 10.73
CA PRO A 140 -0.22 -23.96 11.70
C PRO A 140 -1.17 -24.98 11.05
N ALA A 141 -2.11 -24.53 10.21
CA ALA A 141 -3.06 -25.42 9.54
C ALA A 141 -2.35 -26.45 8.64
N ARG A 142 -1.29 -26.05 7.93
CA ARG A 142 -0.48 -26.95 7.11
C ARG A 142 0.25 -27.98 7.96
N GLN A 143 0.87 -27.57 9.06
CA GLN A 143 1.53 -28.48 10.01
C GLN A 143 0.55 -29.51 10.59
N TRP A 144 -0.66 -29.07 10.96
CA TRP A 144 -1.71 -29.95 11.48
C TRP A 144 -2.20 -30.96 10.42
N CYS A 145 -2.50 -30.50 9.20
CA CYS A 145 -2.90 -31.38 8.09
C CYS A 145 -1.81 -32.42 7.77
N ASP A 146 -0.54 -32.01 7.75
CA ASP A 146 0.59 -32.89 7.48
C ASP A 146 0.80 -33.91 8.61
N ALA A 147 0.64 -33.50 9.87
CA ALA A 147 0.69 -34.40 11.02
C ALA A 147 -0.42 -35.45 10.97
N TRP A 148 -1.65 -35.04 10.65
CA TRP A 148 -2.79 -35.95 10.50
C TRP A 148 -2.59 -36.95 9.35
N ARG A 149 -2.13 -36.48 8.18
CA ARG A 149 -1.83 -37.36 7.03
C ARG A 149 -0.78 -38.41 7.38
N ARG A 150 0.29 -38.02 8.09
CA ARG A 150 1.33 -38.96 8.55
C ARG A 150 0.76 -39.98 9.56
N GLY A 151 -0.05 -39.52 10.51
CA GLY A 151 -0.70 -40.39 11.50
C GLY A 151 -1.65 -41.42 10.88
N ALA A 152 -2.53 -40.97 9.96
CA ALA A 152 -3.46 -41.83 9.24
C ALA A 152 -2.75 -42.86 8.36
N SER A 153 -1.68 -42.46 7.65
CA SER A 153 -0.86 -43.37 6.85
C SER A 153 -0.18 -44.45 7.71
N ALA A 154 0.40 -44.06 8.85
CA ALA A 154 1.01 -45.01 9.78
C ALA A 154 0.00 -46.00 10.36
N ALA A 155 -1.23 -45.55 10.67
CA ALA A 155 -2.31 -46.43 11.11
C ALA A 155 -2.74 -47.42 10.02
N PHE A 156 -2.85 -46.97 8.76
CA PHE A 156 -3.22 -47.81 7.62
C PHE A 156 -2.16 -48.88 7.30
N VAL A 157 -0.88 -48.51 7.32
CA VAL A 157 0.23 -49.47 7.11
C VAL A 157 0.26 -50.53 8.21
N ARG A 158 0.05 -50.13 9.47
CA ARG A 158 -0.05 -51.09 10.58
C ARG A 158 -1.23 -52.04 10.42
N GLN A 159 -2.40 -51.54 10.04
CA GLN A 159 -3.59 -52.36 9.80
C GLN A 159 -3.38 -53.36 8.66
N ARG A 160 -2.73 -52.92 7.56
CA ARG A 160 -2.38 -53.79 6.43
C ARG A 160 -1.39 -54.89 6.85
N HIS A 161 -0.38 -54.57 7.65
CA HIS A 161 0.57 -55.56 8.17
C HIS A 161 -0.09 -56.60 9.08
N ILE A 162 -1.07 -56.19 9.88
CA ILE A 162 -1.83 -57.10 10.74
C ILE A 162 -2.71 -58.03 9.89
N GLN A 163 -3.41 -57.49 8.88
CA GLN A 163 -4.23 -58.30 7.97
C GLN A 163 -3.40 -59.30 7.16
N LEU A 164 -2.22 -58.92 6.69
CA LEU A 164 -1.31 -59.84 5.98
C LEU A 164 -0.74 -60.93 6.89
N ARG A 165 -0.50 -60.65 8.18
CA ARG A 165 -0.14 -61.70 9.15
C ARG A 165 -1.29 -62.66 9.40
N VAL A 166 -2.51 -62.16 9.59
CA VAL A 166 -3.69 -63.01 9.80
C VAL A 166 -3.98 -63.86 8.57
N ALA A 167 -3.85 -63.30 7.36
CA ALA A 167 -4.01 -64.05 6.11
C ALA A 167 -2.91 -65.10 5.89
N GLY A 168 -1.65 -64.81 6.27
CA GLY A 168 -0.57 -65.80 6.23
C GLY A 168 -0.69 -66.91 7.28
N GLN A 169 -1.38 -66.65 8.40
CA GLN A 169 -1.69 -67.65 9.42
C GLN A 169 -2.82 -68.62 8.98
N LEU A 170 -3.63 -68.21 8.00
CA LEU A 170 -4.68 -69.01 7.38
C LEU A 170 -4.18 -69.71 6.10
N GLY A 171 -2.94 -70.21 6.12
CA GLY A 171 -2.42 -71.08 5.07
C GLY A 171 -3.38 -72.23 4.80
N VAL A 172 -4.11 -72.11 3.69
CA VAL A 172 -4.85 -73.20 3.08
C VAL A 172 -3.80 -74.18 2.56
N ASP A 173 -3.49 -75.21 3.36
CA ASP A 173 -2.79 -76.39 2.88
C ASP A 173 -3.64 -77.00 1.77
N GLY A 174 -3.18 -76.80 0.53
CA GLY A 174 -3.71 -77.44 -0.66
C GLY A 174 -3.47 -78.95 -0.60
N GLY A 175 -4.36 -79.66 0.08
CA GLY A 175 -4.48 -81.11 -0.01
C GLY A 175 -5.25 -81.49 -1.27
N VAL A 176 -4.54 -81.67 -2.38
CA VAL A 176 -5.05 -82.40 -3.55
C VAL A 176 -5.31 -83.85 -3.13
N THR A 177 -6.57 -84.22 -2.92
CA THR A 177 -7.01 -85.62 -2.99
C THR A 177 -7.54 -85.88 -4.39
N THR A 178 -6.73 -86.54 -5.19
CA THR A 178 -7.17 -87.34 -6.33
C THR A 178 -7.82 -88.63 -5.80
N ARG A 179 -9.10 -88.85 -6.12
CA ARG A 179 -9.79 -90.14 -6.01
C ARG A 179 -10.91 -90.07 -7.06
N GLY A 180 -10.97 -90.87 -8.11
CA GLY A 180 -10.64 -92.29 -8.20
C GLY A 180 -11.97 -93.04 -8.12
N ASP A 181 -12.48 -93.38 -9.31
CA ASP A 181 -13.66 -94.19 -9.67
C ASP A 181 -15.06 -93.55 -9.59
#